data_AF-A0A328SGZ4-F1
#
_entry.id   AF-A0A328SGZ4-F1
#
_cell.length_a   1.000
_cell.length_b   1.000
_cell.length_c   1.000
_cell.angle_alpha   90.00
_cell.angle_beta   90.00
_cell.angle_gamma   90.00
#
_symmetry.space_group_name_H-M   'P 1'
#
loop_
_entity.id
_entity.type
_entity.pdbx_description
1 polymer ?
#
loop_
_entity_poly.entity_id
_entity_poly.type
_entity_poly.pdbx_seq_one_letter_code
_entity_poly.pdbx_strand_id
1 'polypeptide(L)'
;MDVKEFLRNRCPIRDTVEIINRKWALILLWDMFNGYGHFSEFKEVNPDISSNVLSDTLKFLIEHGLVVKVSDESGSEYVLTRQGRSLNRVMYELGVYGIRESVYDGYGEEIEEYFREIFGV
;
A
#
# COMPACT_ATOMS: atom_id res chain seq x y z
N MET A 1 -31.99 -2.78 13.60
CA MET A 1 -31.40 -2.64 12.25
C MET A 1 -30.64 -3.92 11.97
N ASP A 2 -30.99 -4.66 10.91
CA ASP A 2 -30.30 -5.89 10.51
C ASP A 2 -28.89 -5.54 9.98
N VAL A 3 -27.89 -6.38 10.24
CA VAL A 3 -26.51 -6.22 9.75
C VAL A 3 -26.49 -6.13 8.23
N LYS A 4 -27.33 -6.90 7.52
CA LYS A 4 -27.43 -6.80 6.05
C LYS A 4 -27.92 -5.42 5.60
N GLU A 5 -28.84 -4.82 6.33
CA GLU A 5 -29.36 -3.48 6.06
C GLU A 5 -28.32 -2.40 6.36
N PHE A 6 -27.57 -2.54 7.45
CA PHE A 6 -26.44 -1.65 7.75
C PHE A 6 -25.37 -1.70 6.64
N LEU A 7 -24.97 -2.91 6.22
CA LEU A 7 -23.96 -3.10 5.17
C LEU A 7 -24.39 -2.58 3.79
N ARG A 8 -25.70 -2.49 3.50
CA ARG A 8 -26.19 -1.83 2.27
C ARG A 8 -25.85 -0.33 2.25
N ASN A 9 -25.84 0.31 3.42
CA ASN A 9 -25.61 1.75 3.56
C ASN A 9 -24.15 2.09 3.90
N ARG A 10 -23.48 1.26 4.70
CA ARG A 10 -22.10 1.46 5.20
C ARG A 10 -21.37 0.11 5.18
N CYS A 11 -20.63 -0.15 4.10
CA CYS A 11 -19.87 -1.37 3.94
C CYS A 11 -18.37 -1.07 4.10
N PRO A 12 -17.69 -1.56 5.15
CA PRO A 12 -16.28 -1.27 5.37
C PRO A 12 -15.38 -1.80 4.24
N ILE A 13 -15.79 -2.88 3.55
CA ILE A 13 -15.08 -3.36 2.36
C ILE A 13 -15.18 -2.32 1.24
N ARG A 14 -16.37 -1.76 0.98
CA ARG A 14 -16.57 -0.75 -0.07
C ARG A 14 -15.75 0.51 0.22
N ASP A 15 -15.76 0.95 1.46
CA ASP A 15 -15.00 2.13 1.89
C ASP A 15 -13.48 1.88 1.72
N THR A 16 -13.02 0.66 2.02
CA THR A 16 -11.61 0.27 1.82
C THR A 16 -11.26 0.14 0.33
N VAL A 17 -12.20 -0.29 -0.51
CA VAL A 17 -12.01 -0.40 -1.98
C VAL A 17 -11.60 0.92 -2.60
N GLU A 18 -12.10 2.06 -2.11
CA GLU A 18 -11.71 3.38 -2.61
C GLU A 18 -10.21 3.67 -2.44
N ILE A 19 -9.60 3.12 -1.40
CA ILE A 19 -8.16 3.21 -1.12
C ILE A 19 -7.37 2.29 -2.06
N ILE A 20 -7.74 1.00 -2.10
CA ILE A 20 -6.98 -0.03 -2.81
C ILE A 20 -7.14 0.03 -4.34
N ASN A 21 -8.24 0.60 -4.85
CA ASN A 21 -8.51 0.67 -6.29
C ASN A 21 -7.69 1.76 -7.00
N ARG A 22 -6.94 2.59 -6.27
CA ARG A 22 -5.96 3.50 -6.88
C ARG A 22 -4.68 2.73 -7.20
N LYS A 23 -4.43 2.52 -8.49
CA LYS A 23 -3.25 1.79 -9.03
C LYS A 23 -1.96 2.07 -8.25
N TRP A 24 -1.61 3.34 -8.07
CA TRP A 24 -0.35 3.73 -7.43
C TRP A 24 -0.39 3.71 -5.90
N ALA A 25 -1.56 3.70 -5.26
CA ALA A 25 -1.65 3.74 -3.81
C ALA A 25 -1.04 2.47 -3.19
N LEU A 26 -1.43 1.29 -3.67
CA LEU A 26 -0.85 0.03 -3.18
C LEU A 26 0.63 -0.12 -3.54
N ILE A 27 1.07 0.41 -4.69
CA ILE A 27 2.47 0.40 -5.10
C ILE A 27 3.32 1.26 -4.15
N LEU A 28 2.88 2.48 -3.82
CA LEU A 28 3.64 3.31 -2.88
C LEU A 28 3.61 2.76 -1.44
N LEU A 29 2.51 2.13 -1.02
CA LEU A 29 2.48 1.43 0.26
C LEU A 29 3.47 0.27 0.27
N TRP A 30 3.53 -0.52 -0.81
CA TRP A 30 4.55 -1.55 -1.03
C TRP A 30 5.96 -0.98 -0.93
N ASP A 31 6.25 0.11 -1.62
CA ASP A 31 7.56 0.75 -1.57
C ASP A 31 7.95 1.16 -0.13
N MET A 32 7.01 1.72 0.63
CA MET A 32 7.25 2.09 2.03
C MET A 32 7.44 0.89 2.96
N PHE A 33 6.77 -0.24 2.68
CA PHE A 33 7.05 -1.50 3.37
C PHE A 33 8.47 -2.02 3.06
N ASN A 34 9.00 -1.71 1.87
CA ASN A 34 10.38 -2.00 1.46
C ASN A 34 11.39 -0.94 1.95
N GLY A 35 10.95 0.05 2.73
CA GLY A 35 11.81 1.06 3.34
C GLY A 35 12.05 2.32 2.51
N TYR A 36 11.41 2.46 1.34
CA TYR A 36 11.48 3.71 0.59
C TYR A 36 10.62 4.80 1.24
N GLY A 37 11.19 5.99 1.41
CA GLY A 37 10.54 7.09 2.12
C GLY A 37 10.63 8.42 1.38
N HIS A 38 11.51 8.58 0.41
CA HIS A 38 11.73 9.85 -0.28
C HIS A 38 11.04 9.91 -1.64
N PHE A 39 10.65 11.11 -2.06
CA PHE A 39 10.00 11.33 -3.35
C PHE A 39 10.86 10.84 -4.53
N SER A 40 12.18 11.04 -4.45
CA SER A 40 13.13 10.57 -5.46
C SER A 40 13.20 9.05 -5.54
N GLU A 41 13.15 8.35 -4.41
CA GLU A 41 13.17 6.88 -4.36
C GLU A 41 11.92 6.30 -5.02
N PHE A 42 10.73 6.83 -4.69
CA PHE A 42 9.49 6.42 -5.37
C PHE A 42 9.55 6.63 -6.89
N LYS A 43 10.18 7.73 -7.34
CA LYS A 43 10.38 8.01 -8.78
C LYS A 43 11.38 7.06 -9.43
N GLU A 44 12.40 6.63 -8.70
CA GLU A 44 13.44 5.72 -9.17
C GLU A 44 12.90 4.31 -9.36
N VAL A 45 12.19 3.76 -8.36
CA VAL A 45 11.63 2.40 -8.42
C VAL A 45 10.37 2.31 -9.27
N ASN A 46 9.69 3.45 -9.52
CA ASN A 46 8.53 3.54 -10.41
C ASN A 46 8.77 4.57 -11.54
N PRO A 47 9.53 4.25 -12.59
CA PRO A 47 9.83 5.21 -13.66
C PRO A 47 8.57 5.73 -14.38
N ASP A 48 7.53 4.89 -14.49
CA ASP A 48 6.28 5.21 -15.19
C ASP A 48 5.32 6.13 -14.43
N ILE A 49 5.53 6.34 -13.12
CA ILE A 49 4.70 7.28 -12.37
C ILE A 49 5.11 8.72 -12.72
N SER A 50 4.18 9.55 -13.17
CA SER A 50 4.48 10.98 -13.36
C SER A 50 4.61 11.69 -12.01
N SER A 51 5.38 12.78 -11.93
CA SER A 51 5.55 13.54 -10.68
C SER A 51 4.22 14.07 -10.13
N ASN A 52 3.28 14.43 -11.01
CA ASN A 52 1.95 14.87 -10.61
C ASN A 52 1.15 13.71 -9.99
N VAL A 53 1.13 12.54 -10.65
CA VAL A 53 0.42 11.36 -10.13
C VAL A 53 1.04 10.87 -8.82
N LEU A 54 2.36 10.91 -8.67
CA LEU A 54 3.05 10.59 -7.42
C LEU A 54 2.63 11.57 -6.30
N SER A 55 2.69 12.88 -6.57
CA SER A 55 2.29 13.91 -5.60
C SER A 55 0.84 13.76 -5.17
N ASP A 56 -0.07 13.55 -6.13
CA ASP A 56 -1.50 13.35 -5.87
C ASP A 56 -1.76 12.07 -5.07
N THR A 57 -1.01 11.00 -5.35
CA THR A 57 -1.15 9.73 -4.62
C THR A 57 -0.63 9.85 -3.19
N LEU A 58 0.52 10.50 -2.97
CA LEU A 58 1.05 10.76 -1.63
C LEU A 58 0.10 11.63 -0.82
N LYS A 59 -0.45 12.69 -1.44
CA LYS A 59 -1.47 13.54 -0.82
C LYS A 59 -2.71 12.74 -0.42
N PHE A 60 -3.21 11.87 -1.32
CA PHE A 60 -4.34 10.99 -1.04
C PHE A 60 -4.06 10.05 0.14
N LEU A 61 -2.90 9.42 0.20
CA LEU A 61 -2.52 8.53 1.30
C LEU A 61 -2.40 9.26 2.64
N ILE A 62 -1.94 10.50 2.64
CA ILE A 62 -1.91 11.38 3.83
C ILE A 62 -3.32 11.75 4.27
N GLU A 63 -4.19 12.16 3.35
CA GLU A 63 -5.59 12.52 3.63
C GLU A 63 -6.39 11.34 4.23
N HIS A 64 -6.05 10.11 3.85
CA HIS A 64 -6.66 8.89 4.40
C HIS A 64 -5.98 8.37 5.67
N GLY A 65 -4.97 9.09 6.19
CA GLY A 65 -4.28 8.76 7.42
C GLY A 65 -3.35 7.54 7.33
N LEU A 66 -3.02 7.07 6.12
CA LEU A 66 -2.16 5.89 5.91
C LEU A 66 -0.68 6.26 5.95
N VAL A 67 -0.35 7.47 5.54
CA VAL A 67 1.02 7.98 5.44
C VAL A 67 1.10 9.33 6.15
N VAL A 68 2.24 9.63 6.75
CA VAL A 68 2.58 10.96 7.26
C VAL A 68 3.83 11.46 6.56
N LYS A 69 3.86 12.76 6.25
CA LYS A 69 5.06 13.43 5.76
C LYS A 69 5.81 14.03 6.95
N VAL A 70 7.02 13.55 7.18
CA VAL A 70 7.97 14.10 8.15
C VAL A 70 8.95 14.98 7.38
N SER A 71 9.33 16.12 7.93
CA SER A 71 10.28 17.03 7.27
C SER A 71 11.28 17.56 8.28
N ASP A 72 12.55 17.46 7.92
CA ASP A 72 13.69 17.92 8.71
C ASP A 72 14.73 18.62 7.81
N GLU A 73 15.94 18.83 8.33
CA GLU A 73 17.04 19.47 7.60
C GLU A 73 17.56 18.63 6.42
N SER A 74 17.34 17.31 6.44
CA SER A 74 17.80 16.36 5.42
C SER A 74 16.78 16.18 4.30
N GLY A 75 15.52 16.57 4.51
CA GLY A 75 14.50 16.62 3.48
C GLY A 75 13.13 16.23 3.99
N SER A 76 12.31 15.71 3.06
CA SER A 76 10.99 15.16 3.40
C SER A 76 10.97 13.66 3.23
N GLU A 77 10.48 12.96 4.24
CA GLU A 77 10.25 11.52 4.25
C GLU A 77 8.75 11.23 4.41
N TYR A 78 8.26 10.21 3.73
CA TYR A 78 6.90 9.71 3.81
C TYR A 78 6.91 8.37 4.53
N VAL A 79 6.25 8.32 5.68
CA VAL A 79 6.31 7.16 6.58
C VAL A 79 4.91 6.60 6.78
N LEU A 80 4.79 5.26 6.76
CA LEU A 80 3.53 4.58 7.10
C LEU A 80 3.12 4.91 8.54
N THR A 81 1.88 5.36 8.71
CA THR A 81 1.27 5.50 10.03
C THR A 81 0.95 4.12 10.61
N ARG A 82 0.49 4.06 11.86
CA ARG A 82 -0.06 2.83 12.44
C ARG A 82 -1.21 2.26 11.59
N GLN A 83 -2.05 3.12 11.02
CA GLN A 83 -3.15 2.70 10.14
C GLN A 83 -2.61 2.17 8.80
N GLY A 84 -1.63 2.84 8.19
CA GLY A 84 -0.97 2.35 6.98
C GLY A 84 -0.34 0.98 7.17
N ARG A 85 0.39 0.78 8.27
CA ARG A 85 1.01 -0.51 8.62
C ARG A 85 -0.03 -1.61 8.87
N SER A 86 -1.25 -1.29 9.28
CA SER A 86 -2.32 -2.29 9.49
C SER A 86 -2.87 -2.91 8.20
N LEU A 87 -2.47 -2.40 7.02
CA LEU A 87 -2.76 -3.03 5.72
C LEU A 87 -1.83 -4.20 5.40
N ASN A 88 -0.81 -4.47 6.22
CA ASN A 88 0.18 -5.54 6.03
C ASN A 88 -0.46 -6.89 5.65
N ARG A 89 -1.49 -7.32 6.38
CA ARG A 89 -2.15 -8.60 6.11
C ARG A 89 -2.97 -8.60 4.82
N VAL A 90 -3.59 -7.47 4.47
CA VAL A 90 -4.33 -7.35 3.19
C VAL A 90 -3.34 -7.45 2.02
N MET A 91 -2.20 -6.79 2.13
CA MET A 91 -1.15 -6.84 1.10
C MET A 91 -0.52 -8.24 0.98
N TYR A 92 -0.25 -8.90 2.11
CA TYR A 92 0.23 -10.28 2.12
C TYR A 92 -0.72 -11.22 1.37
N GLU A 93 -2.01 -11.24 1.75
CA GLU A 93 -3.00 -12.13 1.12
C GLU A 93 -3.21 -11.81 -0.37
N LEU A 94 -3.11 -10.53 -0.76
CA LEU A 94 -3.16 -10.13 -2.16
C LEU A 94 -1.96 -10.71 -2.95
N GLY A 95 -0.76 -10.68 -2.36
CA GLY A 95 0.45 -11.23 -2.95
C GLY A 95 0.41 -12.76 -3.05
N VAL A 96 0.02 -13.44 -1.97
CA VAL A 96 -0.14 -14.91 -1.91
C VAL A 96 -1.17 -15.39 -2.94
N TYR A 97 -2.27 -14.67 -3.10
CA TYR A 97 -3.23 -14.96 -4.17
C TYR A 97 -2.56 -14.93 -5.55
N GLY A 98 -1.76 -13.89 -5.85
CA GLY A 98 -1.06 -13.77 -7.13
C GLY A 98 -0.05 -14.89 -7.39
N ILE A 99 0.65 -15.35 -6.35
CA ILE A 99 1.56 -16.51 -6.40
C ILE A 99 0.79 -17.79 -6.75
N ARG A 100 -0.31 -18.05 -6.02
CA ARG A 100 -1.09 -19.28 -6.18
C ARG A 100 -1.73 -19.43 -7.56
N GLU A 101 -2.19 -18.33 -8.15
CA GLU A 101 -2.82 -18.34 -9.48
C GLU A 101 -1.78 -18.28 -10.64
N SER A 102 -0.52 -18.58 -10.36
CA SER A 102 0.57 -18.79 -11.33
C SER A 102 0.92 -17.58 -12.20
N VAL A 103 0.95 -16.38 -11.63
CA VAL A 103 1.57 -15.22 -12.31
C VAL A 103 3.10 -15.20 -12.16
N TYR A 104 3.64 -16.03 -11.24
CA TYR A 104 5.05 -16.01 -10.83
C TYR A 104 5.66 -17.42 -10.88
N ASP A 105 6.04 -17.88 -12.08
CA ASP A 105 6.60 -19.21 -12.29
C ASP A 105 7.94 -19.40 -11.55
N GLY A 106 7.98 -20.34 -10.60
CA GLY A 106 9.20 -20.88 -10.00
C GLY A 106 9.78 -20.15 -8.78
N TYR A 107 9.19 -19.04 -8.34
CA TYR A 107 9.68 -18.25 -7.19
C TYR A 107 8.63 -18.08 -6.07
N GLY A 108 7.54 -18.85 -6.10
CA GLY A 108 6.39 -18.62 -5.23
C GLY A 108 6.71 -18.74 -3.74
N GLU A 109 7.53 -19.72 -3.36
CA GLU A 109 7.90 -19.96 -1.96
C GLU A 109 8.80 -18.83 -1.43
N GLU A 110 9.78 -18.41 -2.21
CA GLU A 110 10.71 -17.33 -1.85
C GLU A 110 10.00 -15.97 -1.75
N ILE A 111 9.07 -15.69 -2.67
CA ILE A 111 8.27 -14.46 -2.62
C ILE A 111 7.36 -14.47 -1.39
N GLU A 112 6.73 -15.60 -1.08
CA GLU A 112 5.88 -15.70 0.10
C GLU A 112 6.67 -15.53 1.41
N GLU A 113 7.86 -16.14 1.51
CA GLU A 113 8.77 -15.95 2.65
C GLU A 113 9.16 -14.49 2.81
N TYR A 114 9.57 -13.84 1.71
CA TYR A 114 9.87 -12.41 1.70
C TYR A 114 8.69 -11.54 2.15
N PHE A 115 7.48 -11.86 1.70
CA PHE A 115 6.28 -11.15 2.13
C PHE A 115 5.98 -11.32 3.62
N ARG A 116 6.22 -12.51 4.20
CA ARG A 116 6.06 -12.70 5.66
C ARG A 116 7.00 -11.82 6.45
N GLU A 117 8.26 -11.72 6.02
CA GLU A 117 9.26 -10.85 6.65
C GLU A 117 8.88 -9.38 6.54
N ILE A 118 8.57 -8.90 5.32
CA ILE A 118 8.24 -7.49 5.07
C ILE A 118 6.96 -7.05 5.78
N PHE A 119 5.92 -7.88 5.75
CA PHE A 119 4.63 -7.55 6.33
C PHE A 119 4.55 -7.88 7.82
N GLY A 120 5.50 -8.64 8.35
CA GLY A 120 5.51 -9.08 9.76
C GLY A 120 4.26 -9.90 10.11
N VAL A 121 3.90 -10.85 9.24
CA VAL A 121 2.73 -11.74 9.39
C VAL A 121 3.12 -13.19 9.63
#